data_AF-A0A921UVU7-F1
#
_entry.id   AF-A0A921UVU7-F1
#
_cell.length_a   1.000
_cell.length_b   1.000
_cell.length_c   1.000
_cell.angle_alpha   90.00
_cell.angle_beta   90.00
_cell.angle_gamma   90.00
#
_symmetry.space_group_name_H-M   'P 1'
#
loop_
_entity.id
_entity.type
_entity.pdbx_description
1 polymer ?
#
loop_
_entity_poly.entity_id
_entity_poly.type
_entity_poly.pdbx_seq_one_letter_code
_entity_poly.pdbx_strand_id
1 'polypeptide(L)'
;MHQLNPPVVPRNFDSSTIYLTDDFAAKVSDLDFWRDTGTKGSDSSSSTDDEFSSVSDIDVMVHQYGMLLLEILTGKVAYSEEEDRVSLEQLASLYFDGNMPLAELIDPSLGSFPQEAAHAMCEVARSCVDPDPKKRPRMVQVAARMKEITALGPEGATPKVSPLWWAELEIMSSEAS
;
A
#
# COMPACT_ATOMS: atom_id res chain seq x y z
N MET A 1 4.88 5.98 9.04
CA MET A 1 3.74 6.91 9.05
C MET A 1 2.85 6.70 10.29
N HIS A 2 2.28 5.50 10.50
CA HIS A 2 1.44 5.23 11.70
C HIS A 2 2.16 5.22 13.06
N GLN A 3 3.49 5.06 13.09
CA GLN A 3 4.28 5.09 14.34
C GLN A 3 4.83 6.49 14.68
N LEU A 4 4.50 7.51 13.88
CA LEU A 4 4.88 8.90 14.16
C LEU A 4 4.01 9.46 15.29
N ASN A 5 4.45 10.56 15.91
CA ASN A 5 3.70 11.27 16.93
C ASN A 5 3.58 12.77 16.56
N PRO A 6 2.42 13.23 16.06
CA PRO A 6 1.20 12.45 15.81
C PRO A 6 1.32 11.48 14.61
N PRO A 7 0.51 10.41 14.55
CA PRO A 7 0.46 9.52 13.40
C PRO A 7 0.09 10.28 12.13
N VAL A 8 0.70 9.89 11.01
CA VAL A 8 0.39 10.43 9.69
C VAL A 8 -0.28 9.33 8.87
N VAL A 9 -1.42 9.64 8.25
CA VAL A 9 -2.18 8.73 7.39
C VAL A 9 -2.36 9.42 6.04
N PRO A 10 -1.95 8.81 4.92
CA PRO A 10 -2.22 9.34 3.60
C PRO A 10 -3.71 9.43 3.32
N ARG A 11 -4.16 10.48 2.66
CA ARG A 11 -5.57 10.62 2.27
C ARG A 11 -6.00 9.60 1.22
N ASN A 12 -5.05 9.22 0.36
CA ASN A 12 -5.25 8.17 -0.62
C ASN A 12 -4.12 7.14 -0.54
N PHE A 13 -4.46 5.87 -0.67
CA PHE A 13 -3.50 4.76 -0.66
C PHE A 13 -3.94 3.72 -1.69
N ASP A 14 -3.50 3.91 -2.93
CA ASP A 14 -3.77 3.00 -4.05
C ASP A 14 -2.54 2.91 -4.98
N SER A 15 -2.64 2.12 -6.04
CA SER A 15 -1.55 1.92 -6.99
C SER A 15 -1.14 3.20 -7.75
N SER A 16 -2.01 4.22 -7.84
CA SER A 16 -1.68 5.51 -8.46
C SER A 16 -0.77 6.38 -7.58
N THR A 17 -0.79 6.15 -6.26
CA THR A 17 0.02 6.88 -5.28
C THR A 17 1.36 6.21 -4.94
N ILE A 18 1.61 5.02 -5.46
CA ILE A 18 2.81 4.23 -5.14
C ILE A 18 3.71 4.16 -6.38
N TYR A 19 4.84 4.83 -6.27
CA TYR A 19 5.85 4.89 -7.32
C TYR A 19 6.97 3.91 -7.01
N LEU A 20 7.58 3.37 -8.07
CA LEU A 20 8.79 2.57 -7.97
C LEU A 20 9.99 3.41 -8.40
N THR A 21 11.07 3.25 -7.67
CA THR A 21 12.39 3.73 -8.08
C THR A 21 13.03 2.76 -9.08
N ASP A 22 14.13 3.15 -9.71
CA ASP A 22 14.83 2.33 -10.71
C ASP A 22 15.33 0.99 -10.14
N ASP A 23 15.56 0.91 -8.83
CA ASP A 23 15.91 -0.32 -8.11
C ASP A 23 14.69 -1.03 -7.50
N PHE A 24 13.49 -0.68 -7.96
CA PHE A 24 12.20 -1.26 -7.57
C PHE A 24 11.81 -1.04 -6.09
N ALA A 25 12.47 -0.12 -5.38
CA ALA A 25 12.00 0.27 -4.06
C ALA A 25 10.74 1.15 -4.18
N ALA A 26 9.70 0.78 -3.44
CA ALA A 26 8.42 1.47 -3.44
C ALA A 26 8.46 2.77 -2.62
N LYS A 27 7.85 3.83 -3.17
CA LYS A 27 7.72 5.14 -2.55
C LYS A 27 6.27 5.59 -2.61
N VAL A 28 5.72 5.91 -1.44
CA VAL A 28 4.40 6.53 -1.33
C VAL A 28 4.55 8.01 -1.67
N SER A 29 3.88 8.45 -2.73
CA SER A 29 3.76 9.85 -3.11
C SER A 29 2.40 10.35 -2.64
N ASP A 30 2.39 11.15 -1.60
CA ASP A 30 1.19 11.83 -1.15
C ASP A 30 1.46 13.33 -1.17
N LEU A 31 0.81 13.99 -2.13
CA LEU A 31 0.92 15.42 -2.39
C LEU A 31 -0.10 16.24 -1.60
N ASP A 32 -0.99 15.59 -0.82
CA ASP A 32 -2.05 16.26 -0.07
C ASP A 32 -1.77 16.35 1.44
N PHE A 33 -0.59 15.90 1.91
CA PHE A 33 -0.16 16.05 3.31
C PHE A 33 -0.20 17.50 3.85
N TRP A 34 -0.20 18.52 2.99
CA TRP A 34 0.00 19.91 3.42
C TRP A 34 -1.27 20.79 3.51
N ARG A 35 -2.47 20.30 3.17
CA ARG A 35 -3.62 21.24 3.07
C ARG A 35 -4.18 21.74 4.42
N ASP A 36 -3.77 21.21 5.57
CA ASP A 36 -4.34 21.61 6.88
C ASP A 36 -3.43 22.40 7.83
N THR A 37 -2.39 23.10 7.33
CA THR A 37 -1.65 24.09 8.15
C THR A 37 -1.70 25.50 7.58
N GLY A 38 -2.83 25.91 7.02
CA GLY A 38 -2.86 27.10 6.16
C GLY A 38 -4.10 27.99 6.11
N THR A 39 -5.03 27.96 7.06
CA THR A 39 -5.92 29.12 7.31
C THR A 39 -6.51 29.07 8.72
N LYS A 40 -5.84 29.72 9.68
CA LYS A 40 -6.51 30.22 10.89
C LYS A 40 -7.54 31.25 10.45
N GLY A 41 -8.80 30.85 10.43
CA GLY A 41 -9.94 31.72 10.21
C GLY A 41 -11.14 31.22 11.00
N SER A 42 -11.30 31.77 12.21
CA SER A 42 -12.56 31.85 12.96
C SER A 42 -13.29 30.54 13.34
N ASP A 43 -13.37 30.36 14.66
CA ASP A 43 -14.55 29.89 15.39
C ASP A 43 -14.88 28.39 15.49
N SER A 44 -14.84 27.96 16.76
CA SER A 44 -15.66 26.94 17.41
C SER A 44 -15.45 25.45 17.08
N SER A 45 -14.97 24.76 18.14
CA SER A 45 -15.39 23.42 18.59
C SER A 45 -15.19 22.21 17.66
N SER A 46 -14.12 21.44 17.89
CA SER A 46 -14.21 20.01 18.26
C SER A 46 -12.82 19.34 18.40
N SER A 47 -12.14 19.55 19.53
CA SER A 47 -10.88 18.84 19.83
C SER A 47 -11.07 17.37 20.25
N THR A 48 -12.12 16.71 19.77
CA THR A 48 -12.47 15.31 20.09
C THR A 48 -12.63 14.43 18.85
N ASP A 49 -12.60 15.01 17.64
CA ASP A 49 -12.85 14.25 16.41
C ASP A 49 -11.55 13.77 15.71
N ASP A 50 -10.40 14.41 15.95
CA ASP A 50 -9.13 14.02 15.32
C ASP A 50 -8.65 12.62 15.75
N GLU A 51 -8.83 12.24 17.02
CA GLU A 51 -8.36 10.94 17.51
C GLU A 51 -9.22 9.78 16.97
N PHE A 52 -10.55 9.94 16.93
CA PHE A 52 -11.46 8.95 16.35
C PHE A 52 -11.35 8.87 14.83
N SER A 53 -11.19 10.01 14.14
CA SER A 53 -10.93 10.04 12.69
C SER A 53 -9.64 9.30 12.37
N SER A 54 -8.56 9.58 13.12
CA SER A 54 -7.26 8.95 12.86
C SER A 54 -7.28 7.43 13.01
N VAL A 55 -8.05 6.88 13.96
CA VAL A 55 -8.18 5.42 14.12
C VAL A 55 -8.96 4.82 12.96
N SER A 56 -10.07 5.44 12.53
CA SER A 56 -10.79 4.99 11.33
C SER A 56 -9.94 5.10 10.07
N ASP A 57 -9.13 6.15 9.94
CA ASP A 57 -8.28 6.39 8.77
C ASP A 57 -7.15 5.35 8.70
N ILE A 58 -6.60 4.93 9.85
CA ILE A 58 -5.64 3.82 9.93
C ILE A 58 -6.27 2.51 9.46
N ASP A 59 -7.49 2.19 9.91
CA ASP A 59 -8.17 0.95 9.53
C ASP A 59 -8.56 0.94 8.04
N VAL A 60 -8.87 2.11 7.47
CA VAL A 60 -9.09 2.30 6.03
C VAL A 60 -7.78 2.08 5.27
N MET A 61 -6.65 2.64 5.72
CA MET A 61 -5.36 2.43 5.06
C MET A 61 -4.92 0.96 5.11
N VAL A 62 -5.19 0.24 6.21
CA VAL A 62 -4.93 -1.21 6.30
C VAL A 62 -5.74 -1.96 5.24
N HIS A 63 -7.03 -1.65 5.08
CA HIS A 63 -7.87 -2.24 4.04
C HIS A 63 -7.35 -1.95 2.64
N GLN A 64 -7.02 -0.69 2.36
CA GLN A 64 -6.44 -0.25 1.10
C GLN A 64 -5.12 -0.98 0.78
N TYR A 65 -4.26 -1.18 1.78
CA TYR A 65 -3.06 -2.00 1.63
C TYR A 65 -3.39 -3.46 1.25
N GLY A 66 -4.42 -4.05 1.88
CA GLY A 66 -4.88 -5.40 1.54
C GLY A 66 -5.35 -5.51 0.08
N MET A 67 -6.12 -4.53 -0.39
CA MET A 67 -6.56 -4.44 -1.78
C MET A 67 -5.40 -4.27 -2.76
N LEU A 68 -4.43 -3.41 -2.42
CA LEU A 68 -3.21 -3.24 -3.21
C LEU A 68 -2.39 -4.54 -3.28
N LEU A 69 -2.27 -5.28 -2.18
CA LEU A 69 -1.57 -6.56 -2.18
C LEU A 69 -2.28 -7.58 -3.09
N LEU A 70 -3.61 -7.60 -3.11
CA LEU A 70 -4.40 -8.42 -4.04
C LEU A 70 -4.20 -7.99 -5.49
N GLU A 71 -4.14 -6.69 -5.76
CA GLU A 71 -3.84 -6.15 -7.09
C GLU A 71 -2.47 -6.63 -7.58
N ILE A 72 -1.45 -6.61 -6.73
CA ILE A 72 -0.10 -7.12 -7.04
C ILE A 72 -0.14 -8.64 -7.31
N LEU A 73 -0.83 -9.41 -6.47
CA LEU A 73 -0.89 -10.87 -6.60
C LEU A 73 -1.63 -11.32 -7.86
N THR A 74 -2.69 -10.61 -8.23
CA THR A 74 -3.60 -10.98 -9.33
C THR A 74 -3.24 -10.31 -10.66
N GLY A 75 -2.42 -9.25 -10.63
CA GLY A 75 -2.14 -8.41 -11.80
C GLY A 75 -3.35 -7.61 -12.29
N LYS A 76 -4.41 -7.46 -11.46
CA LYS A 76 -5.67 -6.79 -11.82
C LYS A 76 -5.87 -5.55 -10.96
N VAL A 77 -6.09 -4.41 -11.62
CA VAL A 77 -6.38 -3.13 -10.95
C VAL A 77 -7.77 -3.17 -10.34
N ALA A 78 -7.89 -2.77 -9.07
CA ALA A 78 -9.14 -2.87 -8.29
C ALA A 78 -10.34 -2.13 -8.93
N TYR A 79 -10.09 -1.06 -9.69
CA TYR A 79 -11.11 -0.16 -10.26
C TYR A 79 -11.16 -0.16 -11.80
N SER A 80 -10.70 -1.22 -12.46
CA SER A 80 -10.78 -1.33 -13.92
C SER A 80 -12.25 -1.36 -14.40
N GLU A 81 -12.66 -0.35 -15.18
CA GLU A 81 -14.01 -0.19 -15.78
C GLU A 81 -14.34 -1.23 -16.89
N GLU A 82 -13.71 -2.40 -16.88
CA GLU A 82 -14.06 -3.45 -17.83
C GLU A 82 -15.34 -4.15 -17.35
N GLU A 83 -16.48 -3.66 -17.88
CA GLU A 83 -17.87 -3.99 -17.55
C GLU A 83 -18.23 -5.50 -17.53
N ASP A 84 -17.38 -6.35 -18.11
CA ASP A 84 -17.58 -7.81 -18.22
C ASP A 84 -16.64 -8.65 -17.31
N ARG A 85 -15.85 -8.02 -16.42
CA ARG A 85 -14.91 -8.74 -15.54
C ARG A 85 -15.36 -8.82 -14.09
N VAL A 86 -15.14 -9.99 -13.48
CA VAL A 86 -15.29 -10.23 -12.03
C VAL A 86 -14.41 -9.22 -11.27
N SER A 87 -14.98 -8.52 -10.30
CA SER A 87 -14.23 -7.51 -9.53
C SER A 87 -13.11 -8.16 -8.69
N LEU A 88 -12.09 -7.39 -8.34
CA LEU A 88 -10.98 -7.89 -7.51
C LEU A 88 -11.48 -8.41 -6.15
N GLU A 89 -12.47 -7.75 -5.56
CA GLU A 89 -13.12 -8.16 -4.31
C GLU A 89 -13.85 -9.49 -4.45
N GLN A 90 -14.53 -9.71 -5.57
CA GLN A 90 -15.22 -10.97 -5.87
C GLN A 90 -14.22 -12.11 -6.06
N LEU A 91 -13.11 -11.88 -6.77
CA LEU A 91 -12.03 -12.87 -6.92
C LEU A 91 -11.42 -13.24 -5.56
N ALA A 92 -11.12 -12.23 -4.75
CA ALA A 92 -10.58 -12.45 -3.40
C ALA A 92 -11.55 -13.26 -2.54
N SER A 93 -12.86 -12.94 -2.59
CA SER A 93 -13.90 -13.68 -1.88
C SER A 93 -13.98 -15.14 -2.32
N LEU A 94 -14.01 -15.41 -3.63
CA LEU A 94 -14.01 -16.77 -4.17
C LEU A 94 -12.81 -17.59 -3.68
N TYR A 95 -11.63 -16.98 -3.67
CA TYR A 95 -10.42 -17.63 -3.15
C TYR A 95 -10.48 -17.85 -1.63
N PHE A 96 -10.88 -16.84 -0.85
CA PHE A 96 -10.94 -16.94 0.61
C PHE A 96 -12.00 -17.93 1.12
N ASP A 97 -13.07 -18.14 0.35
CA ASP A 97 -14.10 -19.13 0.61
C ASP A 97 -13.70 -20.55 0.17
N GLY A 98 -12.53 -20.70 -0.47
CA GLY A 98 -12.03 -21.98 -0.98
C GLY A 98 -12.69 -22.43 -2.28
N ASN A 99 -13.41 -21.53 -2.95
CA ASN A 99 -14.07 -21.79 -4.24
C ASN A 99 -13.15 -21.57 -5.45
N MET A 100 -11.91 -21.12 -5.23
CA MET A 100 -10.92 -20.86 -6.27
C MET A 100 -9.53 -21.32 -5.79
N PRO A 101 -8.76 -22.06 -6.61
CA PRO A 101 -7.38 -22.41 -6.28
C PRO A 101 -6.44 -21.21 -6.45
N LEU A 102 -5.31 -21.21 -5.74
CA LEU A 102 -4.32 -20.13 -5.82
C LEU A 102 -3.83 -19.87 -7.26
N ALA A 103 -3.68 -20.92 -8.07
CA ALA A 103 -3.20 -20.80 -9.46
C ALA A 103 -4.16 -20.01 -10.38
N GLU A 104 -5.44 -19.93 -10.04
CA GLU A 104 -6.42 -19.12 -10.79
C GLU A 104 -6.49 -17.68 -10.28
N LEU A 105 -6.10 -17.44 -9.03
CA LEU A 105 -6.03 -16.10 -8.45
C LEU A 105 -4.79 -15.33 -8.94
N ILE A 106 -3.64 -16.00 -8.93
CA ILE A 106 -2.33 -15.36 -9.20
C ILE A 106 -2.19 -14.95 -10.67
N ASP A 107 -1.53 -13.81 -10.91
CA ASP A 107 -1.26 -13.29 -12.24
C ASP A 107 -0.58 -14.36 -13.13
N PRO A 108 -1.23 -14.78 -14.25
CA PRO A 108 -0.65 -15.76 -15.16
C PRO A 108 0.65 -15.29 -15.82
N SER A 109 0.94 -13.97 -15.83
CA SER A 109 2.16 -13.39 -16.40
C SER A 109 3.42 -13.75 -15.61
N LEU A 110 3.29 -14.12 -14.33
CA LEU A 110 4.42 -14.47 -13.45
C LEU A 110 5.16 -15.74 -13.89
N GLY A 111 4.51 -16.63 -14.65
CA GLY A 111 5.06 -17.89 -15.12
C GLY A 111 5.29 -18.93 -14.01
N SER A 112 6.20 -18.65 -13.07
CA SER A 112 6.46 -19.47 -11.88
C SER A 112 6.65 -18.60 -10.64
N PHE A 113 6.12 -19.03 -9.51
CA PHE A 113 6.21 -18.31 -8.24
C PHE A 113 6.33 -19.26 -7.04
N PRO A 114 6.91 -18.81 -5.91
CA PRO A 114 6.94 -19.58 -4.67
C PRO A 114 5.52 -19.68 -4.07
N GLN A 115 4.92 -20.88 -4.13
CA GLN A 115 3.53 -21.10 -3.76
C GLN A 115 3.26 -20.79 -2.28
N GLU A 116 4.18 -21.16 -1.40
CA GLU A 116 4.08 -20.94 0.05
C GLU A 116 4.08 -19.44 0.38
N ALA A 117 4.94 -18.66 -0.29
CA ALA A 117 5.00 -17.22 -0.09
C ALA A 117 3.73 -16.54 -0.63
N ALA A 118 3.24 -16.97 -1.80
CA ALA A 118 1.99 -16.47 -2.37
C ALA A 118 0.78 -16.76 -1.45
N HIS A 119 0.67 -17.99 -0.91
CA HIS A 119 -0.36 -18.31 0.08
C HIS A 119 -0.25 -17.43 1.33
N ALA A 120 0.96 -17.25 1.87
CA ALA A 120 1.16 -16.43 3.05
C ALA A 120 0.81 -14.94 2.80
N MET A 121 1.13 -14.41 1.62
CA MET A 121 0.71 -13.06 1.21
C MET A 121 -0.81 -12.95 1.08
N CYS A 122 -1.48 -13.98 0.54
CA CYS A 122 -2.95 -14.01 0.49
C CYS A 122 -3.58 -13.99 1.89
N GLU A 123 -2.99 -14.69 2.87
CA GLU A 123 -3.47 -14.65 4.26
C GLU A 123 -3.26 -13.27 4.91
N VAL A 124 -2.16 -12.59 4.58
CA VAL A 124 -1.95 -11.19 4.98
C VAL A 124 -3.05 -10.32 4.37
N ALA A 125 -3.29 -10.42 3.06
CA ALA A 125 -4.34 -9.68 2.38
C ALA A 125 -5.71 -9.94 3.01
N ARG A 126 -6.08 -11.21 3.23
CA ARG A 126 -7.33 -11.62 3.90
C ARG A 126 -7.54 -10.92 5.22
N SER A 127 -6.51 -10.88 6.06
CA SER A 127 -6.59 -10.22 7.37
C SER A 127 -6.70 -8.69 7.26
N CYS A 128 -6.12 -8.08 6.23
CA CYS A 128 -6.19 -6.64 6.00
C CYS A 128 -7.56 -6.19 5.47
N VAL A 129 -8.22 -7.02 4.65
CA VAL A 129 -9.53 -6.71 4.05
C VAL A 129 -10.71 -7.25 4.87
N ASP A 130 -10.51 -7.62 6.14
CA ASP A 130 -11.59 -8.11 6.99
C ASP A 130 -12.75 -7.08 7.03
N PRO A 131 -14.01 -7.50 6.87
CA PRO A 131 -15.17 -6.62 6.93
C PRO A 131 -15.30 -5.88 8.26
N ASP A 132 -14.79 -6.46 9.36
CA ASP A 132 -14.75 -5.84 10.67
C ASP A 132 -13.40 -5.10 10.86
N PRO A 133 -13.38 -3.75 10.88
CA PRO A 133 -12.16 -2.97 11.07
C PRO A 133 -11.37 -3.37 12.31
N LYS A 134 -12.06 -3.80 13.38
CA LYS A 134 -11.42 -4.17 14.65
C LYS A 134 -10.63 -5.48 14.57
N LYS A 135 -10.87 -6.30 13.55
CA LYS A 135 -10.12 -7.54 13.31
C LYS A 135 -8.91 -7.32 12.42
N ARG A 136 -8.83 -6.16 11.74
CA ARG A 136 -7.70 -5.84 10.88
C ARG A 136 -6.43 -5.69 11.72
N PRO A 137 -5.30 -6.21 11.24
CA PRO A 137 -4.03 -6.08 11.93
C PRO A 137 -3.52 -4.63 11.88
N ARG A 138 -2.70 -4.25 12.85
CA ARG A 138 -1.96 -2.98 12.75
C ARG A 138 -0.90 -3.08 11.66
N MET A 139 -0.63 -1.98 10.95
CA MET A 139 0.42 -1.96 9.90
C MET A 139 1.81 -2.43 10.36
N VAL A 140 2.15 -2.29 11.65
CA VAL A 140 3.39 -2.86 12.20
C VAL A 140 3.41 -4.39 12.17
N GLN A 141 2.27 -5.03 12.41
CA GLN A 141 2.12 -6.49 12.34
C GLN A 141 2.13 -6.95 10.88
N VAL A 142 1.46 -6.20 10.00
CA VAL A 142 1.49 -6.44 8.54
C VAL A 142 2.93 -6.38 8.02
N ALA A 143 3.67 -5.32 8.33
CA ALA A 143 5.06 -5.16 7.91
C ALA A 143 5.97 -6.28 8.46
N ALA A 144 5.77 -6.72 9.70
CA ALA A 144 6.51 -7.84 10.26
C ALA A 144 6.26 -9.15 9.49
N ARG A 145 4.99 -9.49 9.23
CA ARG A 145 4.63 -10.67 8.43
C ARG A 145 5.20 -10.61 7.02
N MET A 146 5.08 -9.46 6.36
CA MET A 146 5.61 -9.28 5.00
C MET A 146 7.14 -9.43 4.96
N LYS A 147 7.85 -8.92 5.97
CA LYS A 147 9.30 -9.10 6.11
C LYS A 147 9.69 -10.57 6.26
N GLU A 148 8.93 -11.33 7.06
CA GLU A 148 9.15 -12.77 7.22
C GLU A 148 8.89 -13.55 5.92
N ILE A 149 7.79 -13.25 5.23
CA ILE A 149 7.40 -13.94 3.99
C ILE A 149 8.39 -13.66 2.85
N THR A 150 8.80 -12.41 2.68
CA THR A 150 9.68 -11.98 1.59
C THR A 150 11.16 -12.23 1.88
N ALA A 151 11.51 -12.49 3.14
CA ALA A 151 12.88 -12.48 3.64
C ALA A 151 13.67 -11.20 3.26
N LEU A 152 12.95 -10.10 2.98
CA LEU A 152 13.56 -8.86 2.50
C LEU A 152 14.25 -8.13 3.66
N GLY A 153 15.57 -7.95 3.54
CA GLY A 153 16.34 -7.11 4.44
C GLY A 153 15.96 -5.63 4.28
N PRO A 154 16.27 -4.77 5.27
CA PRO A 154 16.03 -3.33 5.16
C PRO A 154 16.66 -2.73 3.90
N GLU A 155 17.84 -3.21 3.50
CA GLU A 155 18.55 -2.75 2.30
C GLU A 155 17.79 -3.05 0.98
N GLY A 156 16.96 -4.08 0.96
CA GLY A 156 16.12 -4.41 -0.20
C GLY A 156 14.79 -3.65 -0.23
N ALA A 157 14.39 -3.06 0.91
CA ALA A 157 13.16 -2.29 1.05
C ALA A 157 13.41 -0.77 0.95
N THR A 158 14.63 -0.32 1.19
CA THR A 158 15.03 1.08 1.06
C THR A 158 15.59 1.36 -0.32
N PRO A 159 15.17 2.46 -1.00
CA PRO A 159 15.79 2.87 -2.24
C PRO A 159 17.29 3.07 -2.07
N LYS A 160 18.07 2.50 -2.99
CA LYS A 160 19.51 2.77 -3.06
C LYS A 160 19.72 4.23 -3.41
N VAL A 161 20.67 4.86 -2.71
CA VAL A 161 21.17 6.18 -3.10
C VAL A 161 21.78 6.07 -4.49
N SER A 162 21.07 6.54 -5.51
CA SER A 162 21.55 6.52 -6.90
C SER A 162 22.69 7.55 -7.04
N PRO A 163 23.94 7.12 -7.30
CA PRO A 163 25.02 8.05 -7.61
C PRO A 163 24.77 8.79 -8.93
N LEU A 164 23.96 8.19 -9.81
CA LEU A 164 23.59 8.73 -11.11
C LEU A 164 22.67 9.95 -10.97
N TRP A 165 21.78 9.95 -9.97
CA TRP A 165 20.96 11.12 -9.64
C TRP A 165 21.81 12.34 -9.21
N TRP A 166 22.88 12.11 -8.46
CA TRP A 166 23.83 13.16 -8.10
C TRP A 166 24.61 13.66 -9.31
N ALA A 167 25.06 12.75 -10.19
CA ALA A 167 25.77 13.11 -11.42
C ALA A 167 24.88 13.92 -12.37
N GLU A 168 23.61 13.54 -12.55
CA GLU A 168 22.64 14.28 -13.38
C GLU A 168 22.35 15.68 -12.81
N LEU A 169 22.17 15.80 -11.50
CA LEU A 169 22.04 17.10 -10.83
C LEU A 169 23.26 18.00 -11.05
N GLU A 170 24.47 17.43 -10.99
CA GLU A 170 25.72 18.16 -11.20
C GLU A 170 25.83 18.65 -12.65
N ILE A 171 25.51 17.79 -13.63
CA ILE A 171 25.46 18.11 -15.06
C ILE A 171 24.45 19.23 -15.32
N MET A 172 23.22 19.12 -14.81
CA MET A 172 22.18 20.12 -15.00
C MET A 172 22.54 21.48 -14.35
N SER A 173 23.27 21.48 -13.22
CA SER A 173 23.74 22.72 -12.60
C SER A 173 24.81 23.42 -13.44
N SER A 174 25.63 22.65 -14.17
CA SER A 174 26.73 23.15 -14.99
C SER A 174 26.27 23.73 -16.33
N GLU A 175 25.16 23.24 -16.88
CA GLU A 175 24.58 23.76 -18.14
C GLU A 175 23.73 25.03 -17.94
N ALA A 176 23.37 25.36 -16.69
CA ALA A 176 22.59 26.54 -16.34
C ALA A 176 23.45 27.78 -16.00
N SER A 177 24.78 27.71 -16.12
CA SER A 177 25.73 28.80 -15.83
C SER A 177 26.41 29.39 -17.07
#